data_AF-A0A6C8GWT2-F1
#
_entry.id   AF-A0A6C8GWT2-F1
#
_cell.length_a   1.000
_cell.length_b   1.000
_cell.length_c   1.000
_cell.angle_alpha   90.00
_cell.angle_beta   90.00
_cell.angle_gamma   90.00
#
_symmetry.space_group_name_H-M   'P 1'
#
loop_
_entity.id
_entity.type
_entity.pdbx_description
1 polymer ?
#
loop_
_entity_poly.entity_id
_entity_poly.type
_entity_poly.pdbx_seq_one_letter_code
_entity_poly.pdbx_strand_id
1 'polypeptide(L)' 'MIFIMGSTWVVAYANPNILDLIEAMGAPIIASLLCLLPMYAIRKAPSLAKYRGRLDNVFVTLIGLLTILNIVYKLF' A
#
# COMPACT_ATOMS: atom_id res chain seq x y z
N MET A 1 23.62 -0.77 -15.43
CA MET A 1 22.46 -1.20 -14.61
C MET A 1 22.85 -2.23 -13.54
N ILE A 2 23.56 -3.31 -13.88
CA ILE A 2 23.92 -4.37 -12.90
C ILE A 2 24.77 -3.82 -11.73
N PHE A 3 25.75 -2.94 -12.01
CA PHE A 3 26.57 -2.32 -10.96
C PHE A 3 25.74 -1.46 -9.98
N ILE A 4 24.85 -0.60 -10.50
CA ILE A 4 23.98 0.27 -9.69
C ILE A 4 22.97 -0.54 -8.88
N MET A 5 22.38 -1.57 -9.48
CA MET A 5 21.40 -2.43 -8.80
C MET A 5 22.08 -3.25 -7.70
N GLY A 6 23.27 -3.81 -7.97
CA GLY A 6 24.05 -4.56 -6.99
C GLY A 6 24.49 -3.70 -5.81
N SER A 7 25.03 -2.50 -6.07
CA SER A 7 25.48 -1.61 -4.99
C SER A 7 24.32 -1.14 -4.10
N THR A 8 23.18 -0.77 -4.69
CA THR A 8 22.00 -0.31 -3.94
C THR A 8 21.42 -1.44 -3.07
N TRP A 9 21.42 -2.68 -3.58
CA TRP A 9 20.92 -3.84 -2.84
C TRP A 9 21.81 -4.19 -1.64
N VAL A 10 23.13 -4.17 -1.83
CA VAL A 10 24.09 -4.40 -0.73
C VAL A 10 23.97 -3.30 0.34
N VAL A 11 23.86 -2.04 -0.08
CA VAL A 11 23.72 -0.91 0.85
C VAL A 11 22.40 -0.99 1.63
N ALA A 12 21.30 -1.42 0.98
CA ALA A 12 20.01 -1.61 1.64
C ALA A 12 20.06 -2.73 2.70
N TYR A 13 20.83 -3.79 2.48
CA TYR A 13 21.02 -4.86 3.48
C TYR A 13 21.94 -4.44 4.63
N ALA A 14 22.98 -3.64 4.34
CA ALA A 14 23.91 -3.16 5.35
C ALA A 14 23.31 -2.06 6.25
N ASN A 15 22.42 -1.23 5.71
CA ASN A 15 21.74 -0.16 6.44
C ASN A 15 20.22 -0.36 6.39
N PRO A 16 19.62 -1.10 7.34
CA PRO A 16 18.19 -1.40 7.35
C PRO A 16 17.31 -0.15 7.40
N ASN A 17 17.85 0.99 7.88
CA ASN A 17 17.14 2.26 7.90
C ASN A 17 16.68 2.73 6.50
N ILE A 18 17.44 2.44 5.44
CA ILE A 18 17.04 2.77 4.06
C ILE A 18 15.89 1.86 3.60
N LEU A 19 15.92 0.59 3.99
CA LEU A 19 14.86 -0.36 3.68
C LEU A 19 13.56 0.03 4.40
N ASP A 20 13.64 0.37 5.68
CA ASP A 20 12.50 0.88 6.46
C ASP A 20 11.93 2.18 5.86
N LEU A 21 12.78 3.09 5.38
CA LEU A 21 12.35 4.31 4.71
C LEU A 21 11.58 4.00 3.41
N ILE A 22 12.09 3.07 2.60
CA ILE A 22 11.44 2.63 1.35
C ILE A 22 10.09 1.98 1.68
N GLU A 23 10.04 1.12 2.71
CA GLU A 23 8.81 0.46 3.15
C GLU A 23 7.79 1.49 3.66
N ALA A 24 8.23 2.43 4.49
CA ALA A 24 7.36 3.46 5.07
C ALA A 24 6.76 4.40 4.02
N MET A 25 7.46 4.66 2.90
CA MET A 25 6.94 5.50 1.81
C MET A 25 6.17 4.69 0.75
N GLY A 26 6.66 3.50 0.39
CA GLY A 26 6.10 2.68 -0.68
C GLY A 26 4.85 1.91 -0.25
N ALA A 27 4.84 1.35 0.96
CA ALA A 27 3.75 0.52 1.44
C ALA A 27 2.41 1.28 1.58
N PRO A 28 2.34 2.55 2.07
CA PRO A 28 1.09 3.30 2.12
C PRO A 28 0.52 3.59 0.74
N ILE A 29 1.40 3.93 -0.21
CA ILE A 29 1.00 4.22 -1.59
C ILE A 29 0.41 2.96 -2.22
N ILE A 30 1.11 1.82 -2.12
CA ILE A 30 0.66 0.54 -2.65
C ILE A 30 -0.65 0.08 -1.99
N ALA A 31 -0.76 0.17 -0.65
CA ALA A 31 -1.98 -0.19 0.07
C ALA A 31 -3.17 0.71 -0.34
N SER A 32 -2.95 2.01 -0.53
CA SER A 32 -3.99 2.93 -0.98
C SER A 32 -4.45 2.61 -2.41
N LEU A 33 -3.52 2.30 -3.31
CA LEU A 33 -3.80 2.01 -4.72
C LEU A 33 -4.46 0.64 -4.91
N LEU A 34 -4.03 -0.38 -4.16
CA LEU A 34 -4.57 -1.73 -4.30
C LEU A 34 -5.86 -1.92 -3.50
N CYS A 35 -5.95 -1.37 -2.28
CA CYS A 35 -7.10 -1.59 -1.41
C CYS A 35 -8.14 -0.47 -1.52
N LEU A 36 -7.76 0.81 -1.41
CA LEU A 36 -8.73 1.90 -1.34
C LEU A 36 -9.25 2.37 -2.71
N LEU A 37 -8.39 2.41 -3.74
CA LEU A 37 -8.77 2.84 -5.08
C LEU A 37 -9.93 2.03 -5.70
N PRO A 38 -9.96 0.68 -5.67
CA PRO A 38 -11.09 -0.07 -6.21
C PRO A 38 -12.39 0.18 -5.43
N MET A 39 -12.34 0.30 -4.10
CA MET A 39 -13.52 0.66 -3.31
C MET A 39 -14.02 2.07 -3.60
N TYR A 40 -13.10 3.03 -3.80
CA TYR A 40 -13.44 4.37 -4.24
C TYR A 40 -14.10 4.37 -5.63
N ALA A 41 -13.56 3.58 -6.56
CA ALA A 41 -14.11 3.43 -7.91
C ALA A 41 -15.53 2.82 -7.90
N ILE A 42 -15.79 1.80 -7.06
CA ILE A 42 -17.12 1.20 -6.90
C ILE A 42 -18.13 2.19 -6.30
N ARG A 43 -17.68 3.12 -5.44
CA ARG A 43 -18.52 4.20 -4.92
C ARG A 43 -18.78 5.31 -5.94
N LYS A 44 -17.80 5.69 -6.76
CA LYS A 44 -17.93 6.84 -7.68
C LYS A 44 -18.53 6.49 -9.05
N ALA A 45 -18.29 5.27 -9.56
CA ALA A 45 -18.76 4.87 -10.87
C ALA A 45 -20.17 4.24 -10.80
N PRO A 46 -21.18 4.82 -11.48
CA PRO A 46 -22.54 4.28 -11.50
C PRO A 46 -22.62 2.92 -12.22
N SER A 47 -21.70 2.62 -13.14
CA SER A 47 -21.58 1.31 -13.81
C SER A 47 -21.16 0.18 -12.86
N LEU A 48 -20.50 0.51 -11.75
CA LEU A 48 -20.06 -0.45 -10.73
C LEU A 48 -21.04 -0.53 -9.54
N ALA A 49 -22.18 0.16 -9.62
CA ALA A 49 -23.20 0.14 -8.57
C ALA A 49 -23.73 -1.28 -8.27
N LYS A 50 -23.69 -2.19 -9.24
CA LYS A 50 -24.04 -3.62 -9.07
C LYS A 50 -23.17 -4.34 -8.03
N TYR A 51 -21.96 -3.84 -7.76
CA TYR A 51 -21.04 -4.39 -6.77
C TYR A 51 -21.05 -3.61 -5.45
N ARG A 52 -21.87 -2.56 -5.33
CA ARG A 52 -22.04 -1.85 -4.05
C ARG A 52 -22.64 -2.81 -3.01
N GLY A 53 -22.07 -2.81 -1.81
CA GLY A 53 -22.61 -3.54 -0.66
C GLY A 53 -22.18 -5.01 -0.50
N ARG A 54 -21.29 -5.54 -1.36
CA ARG A 54 -20.67 -6.84 -1.07
C ARG A 54 -19.79 -6.75 0.17
N LEU A 55 -19.91 -7.72 1.07
CA LEU A 55 -19.10 -7.83 2.29
C LEU A 55 -17.60 -7.80 1.97
N ASP A 56 -17.20 -8.35 0.83
CA ASP A 56 -15.81 -8.34 0.35
C ASP A 56 -15.26 -6.91 0.21
N ASN A 57 -16.07 -5.95 -0.26
CA ASN A 57 -15.61 -4.56 -0.39
C ASN A 57 -15.39 -3.91 0.98
N VAL A 58 -16.21 -4.25 1.98
CA VAL A 58 -16.07 -3.74 3.35
C VAL A 58 -14.81 -4.33 3.98
N PHE A 59 -14.58 -5.63 3.79
CA PHE A 59 -13.39 -6.32 4.29
C PHE A 59 -12.09 -5.73 3.74
N VAL A 60 -12.01 -5.52 2.42
CA VAL A 60 -10.81 -4.95 1.81
C VAL A 60 -10.61 -3.49 2.18
N THR A 61 -11.69 -2.71 2.38
CA THR A 61 -11.56 -1.32 2.87
C THR A 61 -10.99 -1.31 4.28
N LEU A 62 -11.47 -2.19 5.16
CA LEU A 62 -11.01 -2.31 6.54
C LEU A 62 -9.52 -2.71 6.61
N ILE A 63 -9.13 -3.74 5.85
CA ILE A 63 -7.72 -4.14 5.80
C ILE A 63 -6.85 -3.03 5.23
N GLY A 64 -7.27 -2.38 4.14
CA GLY A 64 -6.52 -1.25 3.57
C GLY A 64 -6.31 -0.13 4.59
N LEU A 65 -7.34 0.20 5.37
CA LEU A 65 -7.26 1.20 6.43
C LEU A 65 -6.31 0.76 7.56
N LEU A 66 -6.44 -0.48 8.03
CA LEU A 66 -5.59 -1.04 9.08
C LEU A 66 -4.12 -1.10 8.66
N THR A 67 -3.83 -1.43 7.40
CA THR A 67 -2.48 -1.42 6.85
C THR A 67 -1.88 -0.01 6.85
N ILE A 68 -2.64 0.99 6.40
CA ILE A 68 -2.18 2.39 6.45
C ILE A 68 -1.95 2.83 7.89
N LEU A 69 -2.85 2.50 8.82
CA LEU A 69 -2.71 2.79 10.25
C LEU A 69 -1.43 2.16 10.82
N ASN A 70 -1.15 0.89 10.52
CA ASN A 70 0.04 0.21 11.00
C ASN A 70 1.32 0.89 10.51
N ILE A 71 1.37 1.29 9.24
CA ILE A 71 2.55 1.95 8.66
C ILE A 71 2.74 3.36 9.24
N VAL A 72 1.65 4.13 9.40
CA VAL A 72 1.70 5.44 10.06
C VAL A 72 2.19 5.30 11.50
N TYR A 73 1.77 4.25 12.21
CA TYR A 73 2.24 3.94 13.57
C TYR A 73 3.70 3.46 13.61
N LYS A 74 4.21 2.86 12.53
CA LYS A 74 5.61 2.46 12.39
C LYS A 74 6.53 3.66 12.07
N LEU A 75 5.96 4.72 11.48
CA LEU A 75 6.66 5.93 11.06
C LEU A 75 6.73 7.01 12.16
N PHE A 76 5.79 6.98 13.12
CA PHE A 76 5.72 7.90 14.27
C PHE A 76 6.33 7.27 15.52
#